data_AF-A0A9J2Q345-F1
#
_entry.id   AF-A0A9J2Q345-F1
#
_cell.length_a   1.000
_cell.length_b   1.000
_cell.length_c   1.000
_cell.angle_alpha   90.00
_cell.angle_beta   90.00
_cell.angle_gamma   90.00
#
_symmetry.space_group_name_H-M   'P 1'
#
loop_
_entity.id
_entity.type
_entity.pdbx_description
1 polymer ?
#
loop_
_entity_poly.entity_id
_entity_poly.type
_entity_poly.pdbx_seq_one_letter_code
_entity_poly.pdbx_strand_id
1 'polypeptide(L)'
;LHSIELYAIVNNAGIQAEFLYDDFLELNDYKEAINVNTYGAIRVTKAFKNLVKKSRGRIVFCTSCICRFPAPGMGAYSTSKWALTGYLEVIRHELRDYGVDVISVEPGIYCTPLNAIERTMKAMNATWARASNELREEYGEYWFSRGKRFFINVHDASPTDVTPVIDAYFHAITAKYPYKNYVVGLDAILLGVQLALLSNYRFFYSNHVVIEFSDIFEGCQRLLTRSSGLAGQLDCFIMDVRSEESVTTALNHLKRTTTVIHKGLYGLVNNAGVSGVPLPDDLLTLDDYRRVVDVNAFGVIRVTHAFKELIKEQRRELSVFGVNVCAIEPGFFSTPMVNMDNIEEKLHIVWENISDGLKQQYGKKYLNY
;
A
#
# COMPACT_ATOMS: atom_id res chain seq x y z
N LEU A 1 -35.06 8.61 29.85
CA LEU A 1 -33.71 8.37 29.29
C LEU A 1 -33.79 8.60 27.79
N HIS A 2 -33.09 9.60 27.25
CA HIS A 2 -32.97 9.72 25.79
C HIS A 2 -32.29 8.45 25.26
N SER A 3 -32.75 7.92 24.12
CA SER A 3 -32.13 6.77 23.48
C SER A 3 -30.69 7.12 23.11
N ILE A 4 -29.72 6.42 23.70
CA ILE A 4 -28.31 6.61 23.40
C ILE A 4 -28.02 5.86 22.09
N GLU A 5 -27.46 6.54 21.11
CA GLU A 5 -27.03 5.96 19.84
C GLU A 5 -25.51 6.05 19.68
N LEU A 6 -24.90 5.10 18.97
CA LEU A 6 -23.49 5.17 18.61
C LEU A 6 -23.29 6.29 17.59
N TYR A 7 -22.69 7.40 18.05
CA TYR A 7 -22.49 8.57 17.20
C TYR A 7 -21.15 8.55 16.44
N ALA A 8 -20.06 8.10 17.06
CA ALA A 8 -18.75 8.12 16.41
C ALA A 8 -17.93 6.87 16.71
N ILE A 9 -17.13 6.45 15.73
CA ILE A 9 -16.07 5.46 15.91
C ILE A 9 -14.72 6.07 15.54
N VAL A 10 -13.68 5.69 16.27
CA VAL A 10 -12.31 6.17 16.06
C VAL A 10 -11.39 4.98 15.78
N ASN A 11 -11.00 4.84 14.52
CA ASN A 11 -10.02 3.86 14.06
C ASN A 11 -8.60 4.37 14.34
N ASN A 12 -8.15 4.26 15.59
CA ASN A 12 -6.82 4.71 16.03
C ASN A 12 -5.75 3.60 16.09
N ALA A 13 -6.16 2.33 16.13
CA ALA A 13 -5.21 1.22 16.27
C ALA A 13 -4.18 1.21 15.13
N GLY A 14 -2.90 1.03 15.49
CA GLY A 14 -1.84 0.88 14.51
C GLY A 14 -0.50 0.48 15.11
N ILE A 15 0.37 -0.08 14.28
CA ILE A 15 1.76 -0.46 14.55
C ILE A 15 2.70 0.25 13.58
N GLN A 16 3.95 0.45 13.98
CA GLN A 16 4.99 1.06 13.14
C GLN A 16 5.62 0.11 12.12
N ALA A 17 5.36 -1.20 12.18
CA ALA A 17 6.08 -2.23 11.41
C ALA A 17 7.60 -2.23 11.67
N GLU A 18 8.33 -3.06 10.91
CA GLU A 18 9.80 -3.14 10.96
C GLU A 18 10.45 -1.93 10.25
N PHE A 19 11.69 -1.64 10.63
CA PHE A 19 12.48 -0.49 10.16
C PHE A 19 13.63 -0.92 9.26
N LEU A 20 14.34 0.05 8.68
CA LEU A 20 15.42 -0.07 7.69
C LEU A 20 14.93 -0.09 6.24
N TYR A 21 15.89 0.08 5.33
CA TYR A 21 15.63 0.07 3.89
C TYR A 21 14.92 -1.20 3.45
N ASP A 22 14.20 -1.13 2.34
CA ASP A 22 13.40 -2.24 1.80
C ASP A 22 14.18 -3.54 1.62
N ASP A 23 15.51 -3.47 1.46
CA ASP A 23 16.40 -4.63 1.41
C ASP A 23 16.43 -5.49 2.66
N PHE A 24 16.17 -4.89 3.83
CA PHE A 24 16.14 -5.57 5.12
C PHE A 24 14.74 -6.06 5.49
N LEU A 25 13.72 -5.63 4.75
CA LEU A 25 12.33 -5.96 5.02
C LEU A 25 11.94 -7.22 4.28
N GLU A 26 11.11 -8.02 4.93
CA GLU A 26 10.48 -9.20 4.36
C GLU A 26 9.02 -8.90 4.03
N LEU A 27 8.44 -9.65 3.08
CA LEU A 27 7.02 -9.51 2.73
C LEU A 27 6.09 -9.64 3.94
N ASN A 28 6.47 -10.42 4.94
CA ASN A 28 5.68 -10.58 6.16
C ASN A 28 5.59 -9.29 6.98
N ASP A 29 6.63 -8.45 6.99
CA ASP A 29 6.63 -7.17 7.69
C ASP A 29 5.56 -6.21 7.11
N TYR A 30 5.40 -6.23 5.78
CA TYR A 30 4.33 -5.50 5.08
C TYR A 30 2.94 -6.08 5.36
N LYS A 31 2.82 -7.41 5.38
CA LYS A 31 1.55 -8.10 5.67
C LYS A 31 1.06 -7.79 7.08
N GLU A 32 1.95 -7.80 8.07
CA GLU A 32 1.60 -7.48 9.45
C GLU A 32 1.10 -6.03 9.57
N ALA A 33 1.84 -5.08 8.99
CA ALA A 33 1.47 -3.66 8.99
C ALA A 33 0.08 -3.43 8.39
N ILE A 34 -0.19 -3.98 7.20
CA ILE A 34 -1.50 -3.88 6.54
C ILE A 34 -2.59 -4.57 7.36
N ASN A 35 -2.30 -5.74 7.94
CA ASN A 35 -3.30 -6.50 8.69
C ASN A 35 -3.84 -5.73 9.90
N VAL A 36 -2.98 -4.97 10.58
CA VAL A 36 -3.38 -4.13 11.71
C VAL A 36 -3.88 -2.78 11.25
N ASN A 37 -3.05 -2.01 10.54
CA ASN A 37 -3.30 -0.59 10.27
C ASN A 37 -4.43 -0.38 9.24
N THR A 38 -4.58 -1.30 8.29
CA THR A 38 -5.59 -1.21 7.22
C THR A 38 -6.77 -2.13 7.52
N TYR A 39 -6.54 -3.45 7.56
CA TYR A 39 -7.64 -4.40 7.72
C TYR A 39 -8.28 -4.31 9.10
N GLY A 40 -7.54 -3.93 10.15
CA GLY A 40 -8.12 -3.66 11.47
C GLY A 40 -9.18 -2.56 11.41
N ALA A 41 -8.86 -1.45 10.74
CA ALA A 41 -9.78 -0.33 10.56
C ALA A 41 -10.99 -0.67 9.68
N ILE A 42 -10.79 -1.47 8.62
CA ILE A 42 -11.89 -1.98 7.78
C ILE A 42 -12.83 -2.88 8.60
N ARG A 43 -12.28 -3.81 9.41
CA ARG A 43 -13.09 -4.70 10.26
C ARG A 43 -13.97 -3.92 11.24
N VAL A 44 -13.38 -2.96 11.96
CA VAL A 44 -14.11 -2.11 12.90
C VAL A 44 -15.16 -1.29 12.16
N THR A 45 -14.79 -0.65 11.05
CA THR A 45 -15.72 0.15 10.24
C THR A 45 -16.90 -0.70 9.77
N LYS A 46 -16.67 -1.87 9.16
CA LYS A 46 -17.75 -2.76 8.72
C LYS A 46 -18.66 -3.20 9.86
N ALA A 47 -18.11 -3.50 11.03
CA ALA A 47 -18.88 -3.94 12.19
C ALA A 47 -19.83 -2.87 12.73
N PHE A 48 -19.41 -1.59 12.74
CA PHE A 48 -20.16 -0.50 13.38
C PHE A 48 -20.84 0.47 12.40
N LYS A 49 -20.52 0.41 11.11
CA LYS A 49 -21.00 1.34 10.07
C LYS A 49 -22.52 1.51 10.06
N ASN A 50 -23.29 0.43 10.20
CA ASN A 50 -24.75 0.52 10.20
C ASN A 50 -25.32 1.29 11.40
N LEU A 51 -24.65 1.25 12.56
CA LEU A 51 -25.06 2.03 13.73
C LEU A 51 -24.74 3.50 13.53
N VAL A 52 -23.57 3.81 12.96
CA VAL A 52 -23.16 5.19 12.63
C VAL A 52 -24.06 5.80 11.55
N LYS A 53 -24.51 5.01 10.56
CA LYS A 53 -25.50 5.43 9.56
C LYS A 53 -26.82 5.86 10.18
N LYS A 54 -27.32 5.11 11.16
CA LYS A 54 -28.59 5.42 11.85
C LYS A 54 -28.51 6.76 12.58
N SER A 55 -27.40 7.02 13.25
CA SER A 55 -27.17 8.26 14.01
C SER A 55 -26.71 9.43 13.14
N ARG A 56 -26.46 9.22 11.84
CA ARG A 56 -25.81 10.20 10.93
C ARG A 56 -24.52 10.73 11.57
N GLY A 57 -23.75 9.77 12.06
CA GLY A 57 -22.60 9.98 12.92
C GLY A 57 -21.30 10.17 12.15
N ARG A 58 -20.19 9.75 12.77
CA ARG A 58 -18.83 9.96 12.24
C ARG A 58 -17.97 8.71 12.29
N ILE A 59 -17.09 8.60 11.30
CA ILE A 59 -16.05 7.59 11.26
C ILE A 59 -14.72 8.33 11.15
N VAL A 60 -13.93 8.30 12.22
CA VAL A 60 -12.64 9.00 12.29
C VAL A 60 -11.51 7.99 12.14
N PHE A 61 -10.55 8.26 11.27
CA PHE A 61 -9.38 7.42 11.03
C PHE A 61 -8.11 8.13 11.47
N CYS A 62 -7.26 7.43 12.22
CA CYS A 62 -5.88 7.82 12.47
C CYS A 62 -5.01 7.37 11.30
N THR A 63 -4.71 8.26 10.36
CA THR A 63 -3.73 8.00 9.30
C THR A 63 -2.35 8.40 9.80
N SER A 64 -1.61 9.22 9.06
CA SER A 64 -0.29 9.74 9.43
C SER A 64 0.19 10.72 8.36
N CYS A 65 1.03 11.69 8.74
CA CYS A 65 1.75 12.54 7.81
C CYS A 65 2.65 11.76 6.82
N ILE A 66 2.98 10.49 7.11
CA ILE A 66 3.74 9.63 6.19
C ILE A 66 3.02 9.42 4.85
N CYS A 67 1.69 9.60 4.81
CA CYS A 67 0.90 9.63 3.58
C CYS A 67 1.16 10.87 2.71
N ARG A 68 1.95 11.84 3.19
CA ARG A 68 2.35 13.04 2.45
C ARG A 68 3.84 13.02 2.12
N PHE A 69 4.62 12.41 3.00
CA PHE A 69 6.07 12.31 2.91
C PHE A 69 6.47 10.87 3.25
N PRO A 70 6.66 9.98 2.24
CA PRO A 70 7.24 8.68 2.49
C PRO A 70 8.73 8.83 2.83
N ALA A 71 9.15 8.27 3.96
CA ALA A 71 10.53 8.31 4.42
C ALA A 71 11.26 6.98 4.13
N PRO A 72 12.54 7.00 3.71
CA PRO A 72 13.36 5.79 3.68
C PRO A 72 13.38 5.12 5.05
N GLY A 73 13.29 3.79 5.08
CA GLY A 73 13.26 3.05 6.34
C GLY A 73 11.86 2.79 6.91
N MET A 74 10.80 3.28 6.25
CA MET A 74 9.40 3.19 6.71
C MET A 74 8.48 2.52 5.68
N GLY A 75 9.01 1.61 4.86
CA GLY A 75 8.28 1.00 3.74
C GLY A 75 6.97 0.35 4.17
N ALA A 76 7.05 -0.66 5.05
CA ALA A 76 5.88 -1.40 5.53
C ALA A 76 4.82 -0.51 6.20
N TYR A 77 5.26 0.42 7.05
CA TYR A 77 4.35 1.39 7.69
C TYR A 77 3.65 2.28 6.66
N SER A 78 4.42 2.88 5.75
CA SER A 78 3.91 3.80 4.74
C SER A 78 2.88 3.10 3.86
N THR A 79 3.21 1.92 3.34
CA THR A 79 2.30 1.10 2.52
C THR A 79 0.97 0.86 3.23
N SER A 80 1.00 0.50 4.52
CA SER A 80 -0.22 0.25 5.29
C SER A 80 -1.09 1.50 5.51
N LYS A 81 -0.47 2.67 5.72
CA LYS A 81 -1.19 3.94 5.94
C LYS A 81 -1.72 4.54 4.64
N TRP A 82 -1.01 4.37 3.53
CA TRP A 82 -1.52 4.68 2.19
C TRP A 82 -2.71 3.81 1.81
N ALA A 83 -2.65 2.49 2.08
CA ALA A 83 -3.78 1.59 1.88
C ALA A 83 -5.01 2.00 2.70
N LEU A 84 -4.81 2.42 3.96
CA LEU A 84 -5.88 2.95 4.81
C LEU A 84 -6.49 4.24 4.23
N THR A 85 -5.65 5.12 3.68
CA THR A 85 -6.07 6.38 3.05
C THR A 85 -6.91 6.11 1.81
N GLY A 86 -6.51 5.14 0.96
CA GLY A 86 -7.32 4.73 -0.18
C GLY A 86 -8.72 4.24 0.23
N TYR A 87 -8.80 3.41 1.28
CA TYR A 87 -10.09 2.94 1.81
C TYR A 87 -10.99 4.07 2.31
N LEU A 88 -10.46 4.97 3.15
CA LEU A 88 -11.28 6.02 3.76
C LEU A 88 -11.79 7.05 2.74
N GLU A 89 -11.02 7.34 1.68
CA GLU A 89 -11.47 8.25 0.61
C GLU A 89 -12.68 7.67 -0.13
N VAL A 90 -12.68 6.36 -0.43
CA VAL A 90 -13.81 5.70 -1.09
C VAL A 90 -15.06 5.75 -0.22
N ILE A 91 -14.99 5.27 1.03
CA ILE A 91 -16.18 5.22 1.89
C ILE A 91 -16.67 6.63 2.29
N ARG A 92 -15.82 7.66 2.23
CA ARG A 92 -16.23 9.05 2.42
C ARG A 92 -17.23 9.48 1.34
N HIS A 93 -17.04 9.04 0.10
CA HIS A 93 -18.00 9.29 -0.97
C HIS A 93 -19.28 8.48 -0.78
N GLU A 94 -19.15 7.19 -0.49
CA GLU A 94 -20.30 6.29 -0.35
C GLU A 94 -21.20 6.62 0.84
N LEU A 95 -20.63 7.11 1.93
CA LEU A 95 -21.36 7.40 3.17
C LEU A 95 -21.93 8.81 3.23
N ARG A 96 -21.58 9.67 2.27
CA ARG A 96 -22.05 11.05 2.20
C ARG A 96 -23.58 11.15 2.14
N ASP A 97 -24.21 10.32 1.32
CA ASP A 97 -25.67 10.34 1.13
C ASP A 97 -26.44 9.82 2.36
N TYR A 98 -25.75 9.10 3.25
CA TYR A 98 -26.28 8.69 4.55
C TYR A 98 -26.09 9.76 5.64
N GLY A 99 -25.48 10.90 5.30
CA GLY A 99 -25.18 11.96 6.25
C GLY A 99 -24.11 11.61 7.27
N VAL A 100 -23.22 10.66 6.94
CA VAL A 100 -22.11 10.25 7.81
C VAL A 100 -20.83 10.95 7.37
N ASP A 101 -20.15 11.59 8.31
CA ASP A 101 -18.85 12.21 8.06
C ASP A 101 -17.71 11.20 8.23
N VAL A 102 -16.92 10.99 7.18
CA VAL A 102 -15.68 10.21 7.23
C VAL A 102 -14.48 11.14 7.26
N ILE A 103 -13.71 11.07 8.33
CA ILE A 103 -12.69 12.07 8.70
C ILE A 103 -11.32 11.40 8.84
N SER A 104 -10.26 12.01 8.32
CA SER A 104 -8.89 11.64 8.64
C SER A 104 -8.31 12.60 9.68
N VAL A 105 -7.59 12.03 10.65
CA VAL A 105 -6.63 12.74 11.49
C VAL A 105 -5.25 12.24 11.07
N GLU A 106 -4.39 13.17 10.69
CA GLU A 106 -3.06 12.95 10.13
C GLU A 106 -2.00 13.56 11.08
N PRO A 107 -1.64 12.84 12.16
CA PRO A 107 -0.59 13.31 13.04
C PRO A 107 0.77 13.30 12.35
N GLY A 108 1.57 14.31 12.70
CA GLY A 108 3.00 14.35 12.58
C GLY A 108 3.68 13.31 13.49
N ILE A 109 4.97 13.48 13.69
CA ILE A 109 5.77 12.59 14.52
C ILE A 109 5.70 13.09 15.96
N TYR A 110 5.03 12.33 16.82
CA TYR A 110 4.94 12.60 18.26
C TYR A 110 5.68 11.53 19.05
N CYS A 111 6.26 11.92 20.18
CA CYS A 111 6.84 11.00 21.15
C CYS A 111 5.74 10.28 21.93
N THR A 112 5.33 9.12 21.41
CA THR A 112 4.37 8.20 22.04
C THR A 112 5.03 6.86 22.32
N PRO A 113 4.42 5.97 23.14
CA PRO A 113 4.95 4.61 23.32
C PRO A 113 5.14 3.83 22.02
N LEU A 114 4.36 4.16 20.97
CA LEU A 114 4.50 3.59 19.64
C LEU A 114 5.88 3.90 19.01
N ASN A 115 6.35 5.14 19.19
CA ASN A 115 7.59 5.70 18.64
C ASN A 115 8.71 5.81 19.69
N ALA A 116 8.62 5.05 20.79
CA ALA A 116 9.62 5.07 21.83
C ALA A 116 10.98 4.66 21.25
N ILE A 117 12.03 5.46 21.50
CA ILE A 117 13.33 5.25 20.86
C ILE A 117 13.92 3.87 21.16
N GLU A 118 13.71 3.35 22.37
CA GLU A 118 14.13 2.00 22.75
C GLU A 118 13.46 0.93 21.88
N ARG A 119 12.16 1.06 21.62
CA ARG A 119 11.39 0.14 20.77
C ARG A 119 11.89 0.21 19.33
N THR A 120 12.08 1.42 18.79
CA THR A 120 12.63 1.64 17.45
C THR A 120 14.02 1.04 17.32
N MET A 121 14.92 1.30 18.27
CA MET A 121 16.28 0.75 18.27
C MET A 121 16.30 -0.77 18.36
N LYS A 122 15.45 -1.35 19.21
CA LYS A 122 15.31 -2.80 19.33
C LYS A 122 14.86 -3.42 18.00
N ALA A 123 13.86 -2.84 17.35
CA ALA A 123 13.38 -3.29 16.06
C ALA A 123 14.49 -3.20 15.00
N MET A 124 15.14 -2.02 14.86
CA MET A 124 16.25 -1.84 13.91
C MET A 124 17.39 -2.84 14.11
N ASN A 125 17.78 -3.11 15.35
CA ASN A 125 18.83 -4.11 15.64
C ASN A 125 18.37 -5.53 15.30
N ALA A 126 17.11 -5.88 15.54
CA ALA A 126 16.55 -7.18 15.18
C ALA A 126 16.49 -7.35 13.65
N THR A 127 16.03 -6.34 12.92
CA THR A 127 16.00 -6.36 11.45
C THR A 127 17.41 -6.47 10.87
N TRP A 128 18.39 -5.73 11.42
CA TRP A 128 19.79 -5.85 11.03
C TRP A 128 20.36 -7.25 11.29
N ALA A 129 20.08 -7.83 12.46
CA ALA A 129 20.56 -9.16 12.83
C ALA A 129 19.94 -10.28 11.97
N ARG A 130 18.71 -10.10 11.48
CA ARG A 130 18.03 -11.03 10.57
C ARG A 130 18.66 -11.04 9.17
N ALA A 131 19.30 -9.94 8.75
CA ALA A 131 19.90 -9.83 7.42
C ALA A 131 21.12 -10.74 7.23
N SER A 132 21.32 -11.17 5.98
CA SER A 132 22.48 -11.98 5.60
C SER A 132 23.79 -11.22 5.82
N ASN A 133 24.90 -11.96 5.94
CA ASN A 133 26.22 -11.33 6.08
C ASN A 133 26.53 -10.45 4.86
N GLU A 134 26.19 -10.93 3.67
CA GLU A 134 26.44 -10.25 2.39
C GLU A 134 25.71 -8.89 2.35
N LEU A 135 24.43 -8.86 2.75
CA LEU A 135 23.65 -7.62 2.78
C LEU A 135 24.17 -6.64 3.84
N ARG A 136 24.58 -7.16 5.02
CA ARG A 136 25.21 -6.34 6.06
C ARG A 136 26.56 -5.78 5.63
N GLU A 137 27.33 -6.52 4.83
CA GLU A 137 28.59 -6.05 4.25
C GLU A 137 28.35 -5.02 3.13
N GLU A 138 27.36 -5.25 2.26
CA GLU A 138 26.97 -4.31 1.19
C GLU A 138 26.61 -2.93 1.74
N TYR A 139 25.76 -2.90 2.77
CA TYR A 139 25.37 -1.65 3.43
C TYR A 139 26.43 -1.16 4.44
N GLY A 140 27.11 -2.07 5.14
CA GLY A 140 28.08 -1.74 6.17
C GLY A 140 27.50 -1.03 7.40
N GLU A 141 28.29 -1.03 8.47
CA GLU A 141 27.93 -0.44 9.77
C GLU A 141 27.69 1.08 9.69
N TYR A 142 28.29 1.76 8.71
CA TYR A 142 28.08 3.18 8.49
C TYR A 142 26.62 3.50 8.15
N TRP A 143 26.03 2.81 7.16
CA TRP A 143 24.64 3.06 6.75
C TRP A 143 23.66 2.66 7.84
N PHE A 144 23.93 1.56 8.55
CA PHE A 144 23.14 1.17 9.71
C PHE A 144 23.16 2.22 10.83
N SER A 145 24.36 2.70 11.18
CA SER A 145 24.54 3.74 12.20
C SER A 145 23.92 5.08 11.78
N ARG A 146 24.01 5.45 10.51
CA ARG A 146 23.36 6.63 9.94
C ARG A 146 21.83 6.52 10.03
N GLY A 147 21.27 5.36 9.70
CA GLY A 147 19.83 5.09 9.86
C GLY A 147 19.39 5.25 11.32
N LYS A 148 20.12 4.65 12.28
CA LYS A 148 19.82 4.81 13.71
C LYS A 148 19.86 6.28 14.13
N ARG A 149 20.89 7.03 13.70
CA ARG A 149 21.02 8.45 14.00
C ARG A 149 19.86 9.27 13.45
N PHE A 150 19.36 8.96 12.24
CA PHE A 150 18.19 9.61 11.68
C PHE A 150 16.97 9.48 12.59
N PHE A 151 16.66 8.26 13.04
CA PHE A 151 15.51 8.04 13.93
C PHE A 151 15.70 8.65 15.33
N ILE A 152 16.92 8.69 15.87
CA ILE A 152 17.23 9.43 17.11
C ILE A 152 16.93 10.91 16.92
N ASN A 153 17.45 11.52 15.87
CA ASN A 153 17.26 12.95 15.63
C ASN A 153 15.78 13.29 15.42
N VAL A 154 15.03 12.42 14.71
CA VAL A 154 13.59 12.56 14.54
C VAL A 154 12.87 12.47 15.89
N HIS A 155 13.22 11.48 16.72
CA HIS A 155 12.64 11.32 18.06
C HIS A 155 12.93 12.55 18.95
N ASP A 156 14.19 13.00 19.01
CA ASP A 156 14.61 14.14 19.83
C ASP A 156 13.95 15.46 19.40
N ALA A 157 13.64 15.60 18.11
CA ALA A 157 12.94 16.76 17.56
C ALA A 157 11.41 16.66 17.67
N SER A 158 10.86 15.50 18.07
CA SER A 158 9.42 15.26 18.08
C SER A 158 8.77 15.83 19.35
N PRO A 159 7.63 16.53 19.25
CA PRO A 159 6.88 16.97 20.41
C PRO A 159 6.40 15.79 21.28
N THR A 160 6.50 15.96 22.59
CA THR A 160 5.94 15.03 23.59
C THR A 160 4.49 15.34 23.91
N ASP A 161 4.07 16.59 23.73
CA ASP A 161 2.69 17.02 23.96
C ASP A 161 1.79 16.58 22.81
N VAL A 162 0.96 15.56 23.08
CA VAL A 162 -0.03 15.01 22.13
C VAL A 162 -1.37 15.75 22.18
N THR A 163 -1.52 16.79 23.01
CA THR A 163 -2.76 17.56 23.15
C THR A 163 -3.34 18.04 21.81
N PRO A 164 -2.54 18.54 20.84
CA PRO A 164 -3.08 18.94 19.53
C PRO A 164 -3.79 17.80 18.77
N VAL A 165 -3.31 16.55 18.94
CA VAL A 165 -3.94 15.38 18.31
C VAL A 165 -5.24 15.03 19.01
N ILE A 166 -5.27 15.13 20.34
CA ILE A 166 -6.48 14.91 21.15
C ILE A 166 -7.54 15.97 20.81
N ASP A 167 -7.15 17.24 20.69
CA ASP A 167 -8.03 18.33 20.31
C ASP A 167 -8.58 18.14 18.89
N ALA A 168 -7.75 17.66 17.96
CA ALA A 168 -8.21 17.31 16.62
C ALA A 168 -9.26 16.20 16.65
N TYR A 169 -9.07 15.15 17.44
CA TYR A 169 -10.09 14.12 17.64
C TYR A 169 -11.36 14.68 18.26
N PHE A 170 -11.22 15.49 19.31
CA PHE A 170 -12.35 16.09 19.99
C PHE A 170 -13.18 16.96 19.02
N HIS A 171 -12.52 17.82 18.24
CA HIS A 171 -13.18 18.64 17.23
C HIS A 171 -13.78 17.78 16.10
N ALA A 172 -13.04 16.79 15.60
CA ALA A 172 -13.53 15.84 14.60
C ALA A 172 -14.81 15.12 15.04
N ILE A 173 -14.96 14.84 16.34
CA ILE A 173 -16.13 14.14 16.90
C ILE A 173 -17.26 15.11 17.25
N THR A 174 -16.98 16.31 17.74
CA THR A 174 -18.00 17.17 18.38
C THR A 174 -18.42 18.39 17.53
N ALA A 175 -17.58 18.87 16.63
CA ALA A 175 -17.85 20.11 15.90
C ALA A 175 -19.06 19.98 14.97
N LYS A 176 -19.93 20.99 14.88
CA LYS A 176 -21.10 20.96 13.98
C LYS A 176 -20.71 20.73 12.50
N TYR A 177 -19.56 21.26 12.09
CA TYR A 177 -19.01 21.13 10.74
C TYR A 177 -17.53 20.77 10.85
N PRO A 178 -17.18 19.48 11.01
CA PRO A 178 -15.79 19.08 11.11
C PRO A 178 -15.07 19.26 9.76
N TYR A 179 -13.74 19.47 9.82
CA TYR A 179 -12.91 19.31 8.64
C TYR A 179 -12.89 17.84 8.18
N LYS A 180 -12.64 17.61 6.89
CA LYS A 180 -12.48 16.25 6.36
C LYS A 180 -11.13 15.64 6.72
N ASN A 181 -10.09 16.48 6.75
CA ASN A 181 -8.72 16.08 7.03
C ASN A 181 -8.14 17.05 8.07
N TYR A 182 -7.63 16.50 9.19
CA TYR A 182 -6.93 17.24 10.24
C TYR A 182 -5.45 16.91 10.16
N VAL A 183 -4.65 17.82 9.60
CA VAL A 183 -3.19 17.70 9.61
C VAL A 183 -2.68 18.32 10.91
N VAL A 184 -2.02 17.53 11.75
CA VAL A 184 -1.67 17.93 13.11
C VAL A 184 -0.16 17.82 13.31
N GLY A 185 0.50 18.95 13.59
CA GLY A 185 1.96 19.03 13.74
C GLY A 185 2.61 19.88 12.65
N LEU A 186 3.58 20.71 13.03
CA LEU A 186 4.27 21.61 12.09
C LEU A 186 5.05 20.83 11.03
N ASP A 187 5.62 19.70 11.41
CA ASP A 187 6.27 18.75 10.52
C ASP A 187 5.30 18.22 9.44
N ALA A 188 4.10 17.80 9.85
CA ALA A 188 3.07 17.31 8.95
C ALA A 188 2.60 18.40 7.96
N ILE A 189 2.55 19.66 8.41
CA ILE A 189 2.13 20.80 7.62
C ILE A 189 3.24 21.26 6.65
N LEU A 190 4.48 21.40 7.13
CA LEU A 190 5.59 22.01 6.37
C LEU A 190 6.23 21.04 5.37
N LEU A 191 6.35 19.75 5.71
CA LEU A 191 6.94 18.76 4.80
C LEU A 191 6.04 18.46 3.59
N GLY A 192 4.73 18.61 3.73
CA GLY A 192 3.78 18.44 2.61
C GLY A 192 3.90 19.50 1.50
N VAL A 193 4.39 20.70 1.82
CA VAL A 193 4.49 21.83 0.87
C VAL A 193 5.77 21.78 0.03
N GLN A 194 6.88 21.28 0.59
CA GLN A 194 8.19 21.28 -0.09
C GLN A 194 8.29 20.25 -1.24
N LEU A 195 7.62 19.10 -1.13
CA LEU A 195 7.70 18.04 -2.14
C LEU A 195 6.75 18.25 -3.33
N ALA A 196 5.61 18.92 -3.12
CA ALA A 196 4.70 19.30 -4.20
C ALA A 196 5.37 20.20 -5.27
N LEU A 197 6.51 20.81 -4.93
CA LEU A 197 7.28 21.71 -5.80
C LEU A 197 8.47 21.03 -6.51
N LEU A 198 8.81 19.78 -6.20
CA LEU A 198 10.08 19.14 -6.63
C LEU A 198 9.94 18.01 -7.66
N SER A 199 8.75 17.73 -8.20
CA SER A 199 8.59 16.68 -9.24
C SER A 199 8.95 17.22 -10.64
N ASN A 200 10.18 16.97 -11.13
CA ASN A 200 10.48 17.12 -12.56
C ASN A 200 11.49 16.05 -13.07
N TYR A 201 11.12 15.44 -14.19
CA TYR A 201 11.68 14.23 -14.82
C TYR A 201 12.92 14.48 -15.69
N ARG A 202 13.74 13.43 -15.90
CA ARG A 202 14.63 13.28 -17.09
C ARG A 202 14.71 11.81 -17.51
N PHE A 203 14.59 11.55 -18.82
CA PHE A 203 14.70 10.24 -19.45
C PHE A 203 15.94 10.17 -20.36
N PHE A 204 16.61 9.00 -20.38
CA PHE A 204 17.53 8.58 -21.44
C PHE A 204 17.28 7.11 -21.77
N TYR A 205 17.26 6.75 -23.06
CA TYR A 205 17.03 5.39 -23.56
C TYR A 205 18.34 4.73 -24.02
N SER A 206 18.47 3.41 -23.84
CA SER A 206 19.45 2.54 -24.51
C SER A 206 18.98 1.08 -24.52
N ASN A 207 19.53 0.26 -25.44
CA ASN A 207 19.08 -1.11 -25.79
C ASN A 207 19.22 -2.15 -24.67
N HIS A 208 18.12 -2.52 -23.99
CA HIS A 208 18.15 -3.48 -22.87
C HIS A 208 16.89 -4.35 -22.76
N VAL A 209 17.02 -5.48 -22.06
CA VAL A 209 15.95 -6.44 -21.75
C VAL A 209 15.02 -5.86 -20.68
N VAL A 210 13.74 -5.70 -21.01
CA VAL A 210 12.67 -5.27 -20.10
C VAL A 210 11.75 -6.46 -19.88
N ILE A 211 11.52 -6.83 -18.63
CA ILE A 211 10.57 -7.91 -18.29
C ILE A 211 9.28 -7.28 -17.79
N GLU A 212 8.18 -7.62 -18.48
CA GLU A 212 6.83 -7.27 -18.09
C GLU A 212 6.12 -8.50 -17.52
N PHE A 213 5.60 -8.37 -16.30
CA PHE A 213 4.77 -9.42 -15.70
C PHE A 213 3.31 -9.03 -15.82
N SER A 214 2.52 -9.82 -16.54
CA SER A 214 1.07 -9.64 -16.61
C SER A 214 0.35 -10.84 -15.96
N ASP A 215 -0.66 -10.54 -15.14
CA ASP A 215 -1.55 -11.54 -14.51
C ASP A 215 -2.54 -12.14 -15.51
N ILE A 216 -2.74 -11.48 -16.66
CA ILE A 216 -3.68 -11.94 -17.68
C ILE A 216 -2.99 -13.04 -18.48
N PHE A 217 -3.30 -14.30 -18.16
CA PHE A 217 -2.85 -15.48 -18.91
C PHE A 217 -2.97 -15.28 -20.44
N GLU A 218 -4.07 -14.68 -20.91
CA GLU A 218 -4.29 -14.35 -22.33
C GLU A 218 -3.33 -13.26 -22.86
N GLY A 219 -3.05 -12.22 -22.07
CA GLY A 219 -2.09 -11.16 -22.39
C GLY A 219 -0.67 -11.72 -22.49
N CYS A 220 -0.25 -12.49 -21.50
CA CYS A 220 1.02 -13.22 -21.49
C CYS A 220 1.13 -14.20 -22.67
N GLN A 221 0.09 -14.98 -22.99
CA GLN A 221 0.07 -15.90 -24.14
C GLN A 221 0.18 -15.17 -25.48
N ARG A 222 -0.48 -14.02 -25.62
CA ARG A 222 -0.34 -13.15 -26.80
C ARG A 222 1.06 -12.57 -26.91
N LEU A 223 1.64 -12.16 -25.78
CA LEU A 223 3.01 -11.64 -25.72
C LEU A 223 4.01 -12.75 -26.11
N LEU A 224 3.89 -13.94 -25.52
CA LEU A 224 4.67 -15.14 -25.82
C LEU A 224 4.60 -15.51 -27.31
N THR A 225 3.39 -15.52 -27.88
CA THR A 225 3.20 -15.78 -29.31
C THR A 225 3.94 -14.75 -30.16
N ARG A 226 3.82 -13.45 -29.83
CA ARG A 226 4.46 -12.36 -30.56
C ARG A 226 5.98 -12.29 -30.36
N SER A 227 6.49 -12.71 -29.20
CA SER A 227 7.91 -12.69 -28.86
C SER A 227 8.63 -13.98 -29.24
N SER A 228 7.93 -15.00 -29.75
CA SER A 228 8.50 -16.31 -30.12
C SER A 228 9.69 -16.23 -31.08
N GLY A 229 9.74 -15.21 -31.96
CA GLY A 229 10.86 -14.95 -32.86
C GLY A 229 11.98 -14.08 -32.27
N LEU A 230 11.87 -13.66 -31.01
CA LEU A 230 12.76 -12.71 -30.33
C LEU A 230 13.50 -13.36 -29.14
N ALA A 231 13.62 -14.69 -29.11
CA ALA A 231 14.30 -15.40 -28.02
C ALA A 231 15.73 -14.85 -27.78
N GLY A 232 16.06 -14.56 -26.51
CA GLY A 232 17.33 -13.92 -26.14
C GLY A 232 17.40 -12.39 -26.36
N GLN A 233 16.35 -11.79 -26.93
CA GLN A 233 16.12 -10.34 -26.96
C GLN A 233 14.90 -9.94 -26.10
N LEU A 234 13.86 -10.77 -26.11
CA LEU A 234 12.65 -10.64 -25.31
C LEU A 234 12.20 -12.03 -24.85
N ASP A 235 12.47 -12.34 -23.59
CA ASP A 235 12.04 -13.58 -22.96
C ASP A 235 10.75 -13.32 -22.16
N CYS A 236 9.71 -14.08 -22.49
CA CYS A 236 8.40 -14.00 -21.85
C CYS A 236 8.13 -15.31 -21.11
N PHE A 237 7.50 -15.26 -19.94
CA PHE A 237 7.05 -16.44 -19.20
C PHE A 237 5.88 -16.08 -18.29
N ILE A 238 5.10 -17.08 -17.91
CA ILE A 238 3.93 -16.91 -17.03
C ILE A 238 4.37 -17.03 -15.58
N MET A 239 3.94 -16.10 -14.73
CA MET A 239 4.27 -16.07 -13.31
C MET A 239 3.05 -15.61 -12.50
N ASP A 240 2.59 -16.44 -11.54
CA ASP A 240 1.60 -16.02 -10.54
C ASP A 240 2.33 -15.22 -9.46
N VAL A 241 2.12 -13.90 -9.48
CA VAL A 241 2.79 -12.98 -8.55
C VAL A 241 2.41 -13.20 -7.08
N ARG A 242 1.38 -13.99 -6.78
CA ARG A 242 0.97 -14.35 -5.40
C ARG A 242 1.75 -15.52 -4.83
N SER A 243 2.35 -16.35 -5.69
CA SER A 243 3.01 -17.60 -5.32
C SER A 243 4.52 -17.42 -5.22
N GLU A 244 5.07 -17.65 -4.02
CA GLU A 244 6.53 -17.66 -3.81
C GLU A 244 7.22 -18.69 -4.70
N GLU A 245 6.60 -19.85 -4.91
CA GLU A 245 7.14 -20.91 -5.77
C GLU A 245 7.16 -20.47 -7.24
N SER A 246 6.10 -19.81 -7.72
CA SER A 246 6.04 -19.31 -9.09
C SER A 246 7.09 -18.21 -9.33
N VAL A 247 7.21 -17.27 -8.39
CA VAL A 247 8.23 -16.19 -8.44
C VAL A 247 9.64 -16.76 -8.37
N THR A 248 9.89 -17.74 -7.50
CA THR A 248 11.20 -18.41 -7.40
C THR A 248 11.53 -19.18 -8.67
N THR A 249 10.54 -19.84 -9.28
CA THR A 249 10.70 -20.56 -10.54
C THR A 249 11.07 -19.61 -11.67
N ALA A 250 10.39 -18.46 -11.77
CA ALA A 250 10.71 -17.39 -12.71
C ALA A 250 12.13 -16.83 -12.52
N LEU A 251 12.51 -16.55 -11.28
CA LEU A 251 13.86 -16.08 -10.94
C LEU A 251 14.93 -17.12 -11.33
N ASN A 252 14.71 -18.39 -11.00
CA ASN A 252 15.62 -19.47 -11.35
C ASN A 252 15.69 -19.72 -12.86
N HIS A 253 14.57 -19.56 -13.56
CA HIS A 253 14.56 -19.59 -15.02
C HIS A 253 15.47 -18.50 -15.56
N LEU A 254 15.28 -17.24 -15.15
CA LEU A 254 16.12 -16.12 -15.55
C LEU A 254 17.60 -16.34 -15.22
N LYS A 255 17.93 -16.86 -14.03
CA LYS A 255 19.31 -17.23 -13.63
C LYS A 255 19.92 -18.38 -14.45
N ARG A 256 19.12 -19.16 -15.20
CA ARG A 256 19.60 -20.26 -16.06
C ARG A 256 19.68 -19.85 -17.54
N THR A 257 18.67 -19.14 -18.06
CA THR A 257 18.69 -18.58 -19.43
C THR A 257 19.69 -17.44 -19.56
N THR A 258 20.15 -16.91 -18.45
CA THR A 258 21.18 -15.89 -18.42
C THR A 258 22.49 -16.33 -19.03
N THR A 259 22.73 -17.52 -19.64
CA THR A 259 23.95 -17.82 -20.45
C THR A 259 24.41 -16.69 -21.40
N VAL A 260 23.54 -15.72 -21.71
CA VAL A 260 23.81 -14.30 -22.06
C VAL A 260 24.25 -13.43 -20.84
N ILE A 261 25.18 -13.92 -19.97
CA ILE A 261 25.33 -13.47 -18.55
C ILE A 261 25.95 -12.06 -18.47
N HIS A 262 26.45 -11.53 -19.58
CA HIS A 262 27.18 -10.27 -19.61
C HIS A 262 26.31 -9.01 -19.53
N LYS A 263 24.98 -9.11 -19.66
CA LYS A 263 24.12 -7.91 -19.70
C LYS A 263 23.34 -7.65 -18.41
N GLY A 264 22.93 -8.65 -17.61
CA GLY A 264 22.12 -8.50 -16.38
C GLY A 264 20.62 -8.17 -16.61
N LEU A 265 19.83 -7.85 -15.56
CA LEU A 265 18.43 -7.38 -15.66
C LEU A 265 18.35 -5.83 -15.62
N TYR A 266 17.78 -5.19 -16.65
CA TYR A 266 17.75 -3.71 -16.75
C TYR A 266 16.51 -3.06 -16.15
N GLY A 267 15.37 -3.71 -16.30
CA GLY A 267 14.09 -3.15 -15.89
C GLY A 267 13.14 -4.26 -15.43
N LEU A 268 12.41 -3.94 -14.37
CA LEU A 268 11.37 -4.76 -13.79
C LEU A 268 10.05 -3.99 -13.91
N VAL A 269 9.08 -4.54 -14.64
CA VAL A 269 7.77 -3.93 -14.79
C VAL A 269 6.73 -4.76 -14.05
N ASN A 270 6.34 -4.27 -12.88
CA ASN A 270 5.26 -4.83 -12.06
C ASN A 270 3.89 -4.41 -12.64
N ASN A 271 3.46 -5.07 -13.72
CA ASN A 271 2.20 -4.75 -14.42
C ASN A 271 1.00 -5.61 -13.95
N ALA A 272 1.26 -6.73 -13.28
CA ALA A 272 0.21 -7.62 -12.79
C ALA A 272 -0.79 -6.89 -11.87
N GLY A 273 -2.08 -7.09 -12.13
CA GLY A 273 -3.13 -6.45 -11.35
C GLY A 273 -4.49 -7.06 -11.60
N VAL A 274 -5.29 -7.12 -10.54
CA VAL A 274 -6.71 -7.47 -10.60
C VAL A 274 -7.56 -6.31 -10.12
N SER A 275 -8.75 -6.20 -10.70
CA SER A 275 -9.80 -5.34 -10.14
C SER A 275 -10.64 -6.08 -9.11
N GLY A 276 -11.17 -5.34 -8.14
CA GLY A 276 -12.26 -5.78 -7.27
C GLY A 276 -13.58 -5.88 -8.01
N VAL A 277 -14.65 -6.29 -7.31
CA VAL A 277 -16.01 -6.11 -7.83
C VAL A 277 -16.37 -4.64 -7.59
N PRO A 278 -16.86 -3.88 -8.59
CA PRO A 278 -17.15 -2.46 -8.44
C PRO A 278 -18.46 -2.22 -7.68
N LEU A 279 -18.51 -2.66 -6.43
CA LEU A 279 -19.67 -2.55 -5.54
C LEU A 279 -19.38 -1.66 -4.34
N PRO A 280 -20.42 -1.04 -3.75
CA PRO A 280 -20.31 -0.28 -2.51
C PRO A 280 -19.70 -1.12 -1.39
N ASP A 281 -18.98 -0.47 -0.47
CA ASP A 281 -18.35 -1.11 0.70
C ASP A 281 -19.37 -1.86 1.59
N ASP A 282 -20.66 -1.55 1.52
CA ASP A 282 -21.69 -2.35 2.21
C ASP A 282 -21.82 -3.78 1.68
N LEU A 283 -21.52 -3.99 0.40
CA LEU A 283 -21.69 -5.27 -0.28
C LEU A 283 -20.38 -6.06 -0.37
N LEU A 284 -19.26 -5.42 -0.07
CA LEU A 284 -17.94 -6.04 -0.07
C LEU A 284 -17.59 -6.63 1.30
N THR A 285 -16.90 -7.76 1.27
CA THR A 285 -16.29 -8.41 2.43
C THR A 285 -14.85 -7.98 2.64
N LEU A 286 -14.23 -8.37 3.75
CA LEU A 286 -12.79 -8.15 3.92
C LEU A 286 -11.95 -8.94 2.91
N ASP A 287 -12.44 -10.10 2.47
CA ASP A 287 -11.71 -10.96 1.53
C ASP A 287 -11.66 -10.36 0.12
N ASP A 288 -12.65 -9.54 -0.26
CA ASP A 288 -12.62 -8.76 -1.49
C ASP A 288 -11.44 -7.78 -1.52
N TYR A 289 -11.16 -7.10 -0.40
CA TYR A 289 -9.98 -6.25 -0.26
C TYR A 289 -8.68 -7.06 -0.26
N ARG A 290 -8.65 -8.18 0.47
CA ARG A 290 -7.46 -9.03 0.56
C ARG A 290 -7.00 -9.54 -0.79
N ARG A 291 -7.93 -9.97 -1.64
CA ARG A 291 -7.61 -10.45 -2.98
C ARG A 291 -6.89 -9.39 -3.83
N VAL A 292 -7.39 -8.15 -3.81
CA VAL A 292 -6.80 -7.05 -4.58
C VAL A 292 -5.44 -6.65 -4.01
N VAL A 293 -5.32 -6.54 -2.68
CA VAL A 293 -4.05 -6.19 -2.03
C VAL A 293 -2.99 -7.30 -2.24
N ASP A 294 -3.39 -8.57 -2.24
CA ASP A 294 -2.44 -9.68 -2.41
C ASP A 294 -1.79 -9.70 -3.80
N VAL A 295 -2.51 -9.29 -4.84
CA VAL A 295 -1.95 -9.13 -6.20
C VAL A 295 -1.28 -7.77 -6.35
N ASN A 296 -2.05 -6.68 -6.17
CA ASN A 296 -1.65 -5.34 -6.60
C ASN A 296 -0.65 -4.66 -5.64
N ALA A 297 -0.47 -5.17 -4.42
CA ALA A 297 0.52 -4.67 -3.47
C ALA A 297 1.53 -5.75 -3.08
N PHE A 298 1.07 -6.87 -2.50
CA PHE A 298 1.99 -7.93 -2.07
C PHE A 298 2.67 -8.63 -3.24
N GLY A 299 1.98 -8.82 -4.37
CA GLY A 299 2.58 -9.33 -5.61
C GLY A 299 3.72 -8.44 -6.10
N VAL A 300 3.49 -7.12 -6.14
CA VAL A 300 4.51 -6.13 -6.52
C VAL A 300 5.72 -6.18 -5.59
N ILE A 301 5.50 -6.22 -4.26
CA ILE A 301 6.58 -6.28 -3.27
C ILE A 301 7.35 -7.60 -3.40
N ARG A 302 6.65 -8.73 -3.50
CA ARG A 302 7.24 -10.07 -3.63
C ARG A 302 8.13 -10.17 -4.86
N VAL A 303 7.64 -9.72 -6.02
CA VAL A 303 8.40 -9.72 -7.27
C VAL A 303 9.59 -8.74 -7.17
N THR A 304 9.39 -7.54 -6.63
CA THR A 304 10.48 -6.58 -6.44
C THR A 304 11.58 -7.17 -5.54
N HIS A 305 11.22 -7.78 -4.41
CA HIS A 305 12.15 -8.41 -3.48
C HIS A 305 12.91 -9.58 -4.11
N ALA A 306 12.26 -10.39 -4.94
CA ALA A 306 12.90 -11.52 -5.60
C ALA A 306 13.91 -11.10 -6.69
N PHE A 307 13.66 -9.99 -7.40
CA PHE A 307 14.45 -9.59 -8.56
C PHE A 307 15.40 -8.41 -8.32
N LYS A 308 15.28 -7.67 -7.21
CA LYS A 308 16.07 -6.46 -6.96
C LYS A 308 17.59 -6.66 -7.04
N GLU A 309 18.11 -7.78 -6.55
CA GLU A 309 19.55 -8.08 -6.62
C GLU A 309 20.06 -8.16 -8.06
N LEU A 310 19.30 -8.76 -8.97
CA LEU A 310 19.66 -8.82 -10.39
C LEU A 310 19.67 -7.45 -11.07
N ILE A 311 18.85 -6.51 -10.59
CA ILE A 311 18.80 -5.13 -11.09
C ILE A 311 20.02 -4.34 -10.59
N LYS A 312 20.37 -4.52 -9.31
CA LYS A 312 21.53 -3.85 -8.70
C LYS A 312 22.85 -4.29 -9.36
N GLU A 313 23.00 -5.57 -9.69
CA GLU A 313 24.22 -6.11 -10.32
C GLU A 313 24.59 -5.40 -11.63
N GLN A 314 23.62 -4.84 -12.37
CA GLN A 314 23.89 -4.08 -13.61
C GLN A 314 24.46 -2.67 -13.39
N ARG A 315 24.12 -2.00 -12.28
CA ARG A 315 24.35 -0.55 -12.10
C ARG A 315 25.50 -0.31 -11.11
N ARG A 316 26.71 -0.73 -11.47
CA ARG A 316 27.94 -0.52 -10.65
C ARG A 316 28.52 0.91 -10.71
N GLU A 317 27.94 1.84 -11.48
CA GLU A 317 28.42 3.23 -11.53
C GLU A 317 27.96 4.03 -10.30
N LEU A 318 28.84 4.05 -9.29
CA LEU A 318 29.06 5.07 -8.24
C LEU A 318 28.01 6.19 -8.05
N SER A 319 26.76 5.81 -7.77
CA SER A 319 25.85 6.59 -6.95
C SER A 319 25.13 5.61 -6.03
N VAL A 320 24.82 6.03 -4.80
CA VAL A 320 24.52 5.12 -3.70
C VAL A 320 23.38 4.14 -4.02
N PHE A 321 22.48 4.40 -4.98
CA PHE A 321 21.62 3.37 -5.60
C PHE A 321 21.25 3.78 -7.04
N GLY A 322 21.87 3.15 -8.05
CA GLY A 322 21.64 3.43 -9.48
C GLY A 322 20.34 2.88 -10.07
N VAL A 323 19.35 2.58 -9.23
CA VAL A 323 18.05 2.00 -9.62
C VAL A 323 16.96 3.06 -9.45
N ASN A 324 16.31 3.41 -10.57
CA ASN A 324 15.18 4.33 -10.56
C ASN A 324 13.89 3.54 -10.42
N VAL A 325 13.03 3.96 -9.49
CA VAL A 325 11.66 3.46 -9.36
C VAL A 325 10.72 4.53 -9.91
N CYS A 326 9.88 4.16 -10.88
CA CYS A 326 8.84 5.03 -11.40
C CYS A 326 7.50 4.30 -11.40
N ALA A 327 6.42 5.08 -11.30
CA ALA A 327 5.06 4.61 -11.51
C ALA A 327 4.52 5.24 -12.80
N ILE A 328 3.79 4.44 -13.58
CA ILE A 328 2.99 4.93 -14.69
C ILE A 328 1.54 4.82 -14.23
N GLU A 329 0.82 5.94 -14.28
CA GLU A 329 -0.59 6.02 -13.90
C GLU A 329 -1.43 6.08 -15.18
N PRO A 330 -1.88 4.93 -15.71
CA PRO A 330 -2.69 4.92 -16.92
C PRO A 330 -4.05 5.58 -16.68
N GLY A 331 -4.54 6.32 -17.69
CA GLY A 331 -5.92 6.80 -17.72
C GLY A 331 -6.92 5.68 -18.03
N PHE A 332 -8.13 6.05 -18.43
CA PHE A 332 -9.17 5.07 -18.79
C PHE A 332 -8.87 4.38 -20.12
N PHE A 333 -8.64 3.05 -20.07
CA PHE A 333 -8.48 2.20 -21.26
C PHE A 333 -9.52 1.09 -21.27
N SER A 334 -10.10 0.81 -22.44
CA SER A 334 -10.97 -0.35 -22.64
C SER A 334 -10.10 -1.61 -22.68
N THR A 335 -10.11 -2.39 -21.59
CA THR A 335 -9.34 -3.63 -21.44
C THR A 335 -10.25 -4.78 -21.02
N PRO A 336 -9.83 -6.05 -21.16
CA PRO A 336 -10.58 -7.19 -20.63
C PRO A 336 -10.86 -7.13 -19.12
N MET A 337 -10.11 -6.32 -18.37
CA MET A 337 -10.36 -6.04 -16.95
C MET A 337 -11.71 -5.34 -16.71
N VAL A 338 -12.23 -4.63 -17.73
CA VAL A 338 -13.52 -3.92 -17.72
C VAL A 338 -14.55 -4.65 -18.61
N ASN A 339 -14.52 -5.98 -18.61
CA ASN A 339 -15.52 -6.79 -19.31
C ASN A 339 -16.85 -6.73 -18.55
N MET A 340 -17.89 -6.17 -19.18
CA MET A 340 -19.21 -5.97 -18.58
C MET A 340 -19.90 -7.29 -18.20
N ASP A 341 -19.80 -8.33 -19.02
CA ASP A 341 -20.44 -9.64 -18.74
C ASP A 341 -19.87 -10.25 -17.45
N ASN A 342 -18.55 -10.15 -17.26
CA ASN A 342 -17.87 -10.63 -16.05
C ASN A 342 -18.23 -9.78 -14.82
N ILE A 343 -18.45 -8.48 -15.01
CA ILE A 343 -18.90 -7.58 -13.93
C ILE A 343 -20.33 -7.94 -13.51
N GLU A 344 -21.23 -8.16 -14.47
CA GLU A 344 -22.62 -8.53 -14.21
C GLU A 344 -22.71 -9.89 -13.48
N GLU A 345 -21.96 -10.89 -13.94
CA GLU A 345 -21.89 -12.20 -13.27
C GLU A 345 -21.42 -12.07 -11.81
N LYS A 346 -20.34 -11.33 -11.56
CA LYS A 346 -19.83 -11.08 -10.21
C LYS A 346 -20.82 -10.32 -9.34
N LEU A 347 -21.52 -9.35 -9.92
CA LEU A 347 -22.53 -8.56 -9.23
C LEU A 347 -23.69 -9.45 -8.78
N HIS A 348 -24.16 -10.36 -9.62
CA HIS A 348 -25.18 -11.35 -9.25
C HIS A 348 -24.69 -12.30 -8.15
N ILE A 349 -23.46 -12.81 -8.25
CA ILE A 349 -22.88 -13.69 -7.22
C ILE A 349 -22.83 -12.98 -5.86
N VAL A 350 -22.38 -11.73 -5.82
CA VAL A 350 -22.34 -10.96 -4.57
C VAL A 350 -23.76 -10.70 -4.06
N TRP A 351 -24.67 -10.28 -4.94
CA TRP A 351 -26.05 -9.99 -4.58
C TRP A 351 -26.77 -11.19 -3.95
N GLU A 352 -26.57 -12.40 -4.45
CA GLU A 352 -27.20 -13.58 -3.85
C GLU A 352 -26.70 -13.87 -2.43
N ASN A 353 -25.44 -13.54 -2.15
CA ASN A 353 -24.76 -13.83 -0.88
C ASN A 353 -24.91 -12.76 0.21
N ILE A 354 -25.44 -11.57 -0.11
CA ILE A 354 -25.70 -10.52 0.90
C ILE A 354 -27.00 -10.77 1.67
N SER A 355 -27.10 -10.17 2.88
CA SER A 355 -28.26 -10.33 3.75
C SER A 355 -29.54 -9.68 3.20
N ASP A 356 -30.70 -10.21 3.59
CA ASP A 356 -32.01 -9.66 3.18
C ASP A 356 -32.19 -8.19 3.57
N GLY A 357 -31.62 -7.77 4.70
CA GLY A 357 -31.62 -6.37 5.13
C GLY A 357 -30.87 -5.46 4.15
N LEU A 358 -29.72 -5.90 3.64
CA LEU A 358 -28.98 -5.16 2.61
C LEU A 358 -29.71 -5.18 1.25
N LYS A 359 -30.29 -6.33 0.87
CA LYS A 359 -31.14 -6.43 -0.33
C LYS A 359 -32.31 -5.45 -0.28
N GLN A 360 -32.93 -5.29 0.89
CA GLN A 360 -34.02 -4.33 1.09
C GLN A 360 -33.54 -2.88 1.04
N GLN A 361 -32.37 -2.59 1.63
CA GLN A 361 -31.78 -1.25 1.64
C GLN A 361 -31.41 -0.76 0.23
N TYR A 362 -30.74 -1.59 -0.57
CA TYR A 362 -30.30 -1.22 -1.93
C TYR A 362 -31.41 -1.41 -2.98
N GLY A 363 -32.31 -2.36 -2.74
CA GLY A 363 -33.41 -2.71 -3.64
C GLY A 363 -32.95 -3.45 -4.91
N LYS A 364 -33.83 -4.30 -5.46
CA LYS A 364 -33.53 -5.11 -6.67
C LYS A 364 -33.16 -4.29 -7.91
N LYS A 365 -33.52 -2.99 -7.95
CA LYS A 365 -33.14 -2.09 -9.04
C LYS A 365 -31.63 -1.91 -9.15
N TYR A 366 -30.88 -2.14 -8.07
CA TYR A 366 -29.43 -2.07 -8.04
C TYR A 366 -28.77 -3.12 -8.96
N LEU A 367 -29.46 -4.22 -9.28
CA LEU A 367 -28.97 -5.23 -10.23
C LEU A 367 -29.02 -4.79 -11.70
N ASN A 368 -29.76 -3.71 -12.00
CA ASN A 368 -30.06 -3.29 -13.37
C ASN A 368 -29.29 -2.01 -13.77
N TYR A 369 -28.34 -1.57 -12.94
CA TYR A 369 -27.41 -0.46 -13.17
C TYR A 369 -26.02 -1.03 -13.42
#